data_AF-A0A2S1XLL5-F1
#
_entry.id   AF-A0A2S1XLL5-F1
#
_cell.length_a   1.000
_cell.length_b   1.000
_cell.length_c   1.000
_cell.angle_alpha   90.00
_cell.angle_beta   90.00
_cell.angle_gamma   90.00
#
_symmetry.space_group_name_H-M   'P 1'
#
loop_
_entity.id
_entity.type
_entity.pdbx_description
1 polymer ?
#
loop_
_entity_poly.entity_id
_entity_poly.type
_entity_poly.pdbx_seq_one_letter_code
_entity_poly.pdbx_strand_id
1 'polypeptide(L)'
;MASAVFVAACAGLSPPPQAAPEPGAVSALDRLSPNRCNGAVASSLAGVRIPVSDVRYLAYGLYRNIPGDIVGYDAWVGLNSQPGAVVVQLDEYCVPRQIYAREGARLPGAQ
;
A
#
# COMPACT_ATOMS: atom_id res chain seq x y z
N MET A 1 -31.84 36.44 5.85
CA MET A 1 -30.53 35.87 5.48
C MET A 1 -30.33 34.63 6.34
N ALA A 2 -30.51 33.44 5.78
CA ALA A 2 -30.38 32.18 6.51
C ALA A 2 -28.96 31.63 6.29
N SER A 3 -28.17 31.62 7.36
CA SER A 3 -26.82 31.08 7.37
C SER A 3 -26.87 29.55 7.21
N ALA A 4 -26.41 29.06 6.06
CA ALA A 4 -26.19 27.63 5.86
C ALA A 4 -24.94 27.20 6.64
N VAL A 5 -25.14 26.42 7.70
CA VAL A 5 -24.07 25.75 8.43
C VAL A 5 -23.59 24.59 7.55
N PHE A 6 -22.40 24.72 6.96
CA PHE A 6 -21.75 23.60 6.29
C PHE A 6 -21.28 22.61 7.36
N VAL A 7 -22.02 21.51 7.49
CA VAL A 7 -21.58 20.36 8.28
C VAL A 7 -20.35 19.80 7.57
N ALA A 8 -19.17 20.00 8.17
CA ALA A 8 -17.95 19.34 7.74
C ALA A 8 -18.20 17.83 7.80
N ALA A 9 -18.38 17.20 6.64
CA ALA A 9 -18.45 15.76 6.53
C ALA A 9 -17.15 15.20 7.13
N CYS A 10 -17.27 14.29 8.10
CA CYS A 10 -16.16 13.42 8.47
C CYS A 10 -15.62 12.87 7.15
N ALA A 11 -14.42 13.28 6.75
CA ALA A 11 -13.71 12.69 5.63
C ALA A 11 -13.43 11.25 6.05
N GLY A 12 -14.41 10.40 5.82
CA GLY A 12 -14.38 8.98 6.09
C GLY A 12 -13.15 8.46 5.40
N LEU A 13 -12.25 7.88 6.19
CA LEU A 13 -11.08 7.16 5.71
C LEU A 13 -11.61 6.02 4.85
N SER A 14 -11.84 6.30 3.56
CA SER A 14 -12.17 5.25 2.61
C SER A 14 -11.07 4.21 2.71
N PRO A 15 -11.42 2.92 2.79
CA PRO A 15 -10.40 1.88 2.80
C PRO A 15 -9.49 2.06 1.58
N PRO A 16 -8.19 1.76 1.70
CA PRO A 16 -7.26 1.91 0.60
C PRO A 16 -7.79 1.13 -0.63
N PRO A 17 -7.66 1.69 -1.84
CA PRO A 17 -8.14 1.03 -3.05
C PRO A 17 -7.57 -0.38 -3.19
N GLN A 18 -8.44 -1.33 -3.52
CA GLN A 18 -8.08 -2.72 -3.76
C GLN A 18 -8.71 -3.20 -5.05
N ALA A 19 -8.00 -4.08 -5.76
CA ALA A 19 -8.51 -4.76 -6.94
C ALA A 19 -7.93 -6.17 -7.02
N ALA A 20 -8.55 -7.05 -7.81
CA ALA A 20 -8.00 -8.37 -8.07
C ALA A 20 -6.59 -8.23 -8.69
N PRO A 21 -5.56 -8.87 -8.11
CA PRO A 21 -4.22 -8.86 -8.69
C PRO A 21 -4.19 -9.52 -10.07
N GLU A 22 -3.26 -9.08 -10.92
CA GLU A 22 -2.99 -9.75 -12.18
C GLU A 22 -2.47 -11.19 -11.96
N PRO A 23 -2.70 -12.11 -12.91
CA PRO A 23 -2.18 -13.47 -12.80
C PRO A 23 -0.66 -13.49 -12.60
N GLY A 24 -0.21 -14.23 -11.58
CA GLY A 24 1.21 -14.34 -11.25
C GLY A 24 1.79 -13.17 -10.45
N ALA A 25 1.01 -12.14 -10.13
CA ALA A 25 1.44 -11.00 -9.31
C ALA A 25 2.06 -11.42 -7.97
N VAL A 26 1.35 -12.29 -7.23
CA VAL A 26 1.81 -12.77 -5.92
C VAL A 26 3.13 -13.53 -6.06
N SER A 27 3.23 -14.44 -7.03
CA SER A 27 4.46 -15.18 -7.31
C SER A 27 5.62 -14.28 -7.74
N ALA A 28 5.34 -13.17 -8.43
CA ALA A 28 6.35 -12.18 -8.78
C ALA A 28 6.86 -11.43 -7.54
N LEU A 29 5.96 -11.00 -6.65
CA LEU A 29 6.35 -10.39 -5.37
C LEU A 29 7.10 -11.37 -4.46
N ASP A 30 6.69 -12.65 -4.42
CA ASP A 30 7.38 -13.69 -3.65
C ASP A 30 8.82 -13.90 -4.12
N ARG A 31 9.09 -13.77 -5.42
CA ARG A 31 10.46 -13.82 -5.96
C ARG A 31 11.32 -12.63 -5.53
N LEU A 32 10.73 -11.47 -5.26
CA LEU A 32 11.44 -10.29 -4.79
C LEU A 32 11.67 -10.33 -3.28
N SER A 33 10.62 -10.64 -2.51
CA SER A 33 10.68 -10.76 -1.06
C SER A 33 9.52 -11.65 -0.57
N PRO A 34 9.79 -12.92 -0.21
CA PRO A 34 8.75 -13.83 0.27
C PRO A 34 8.09 -13.30 1.54
N ASN A 35 6.77 -13.12 1.51
CA ASN A 35 6.00 -12.69 2.67
C ASN A 35 4.53 -13.09 2.55
N ARG A 36 3.91 -13.51 3.67
CA ARG A 36 2.48 -13.84 3.74
C ARG A 36 1.55 -12.71 3.31
N CYS A 37 1.98 -11.45 3.40
CA CYS A 37 1.19 -10.28 3.01
C CYS A 37 1.24 -9.96 1.51
N ASN A 38 2.01 -10.69 0.69
CA ASN A 38 2.17 -10.40 -0.75
C ASN A 38 0.84 -10.41 -1.52
N GLY A 39 -0.14 -11.21 -1.12
CA GLY A 39 -1.50 -11.17 -1.70
C GLY A 39 -2.20 -9.82 -1.50
N ALA A 40 -2.11 -9.24 -0.30
CA ALA A 40 -2.70 -7.95 0.03
C ALA A 40 -1.94 -6.78 -0.60
N VAL A 41 -0.61 -6.88 -0.67
CA VAL A 41 0.23 -5.89 -1.37
C VAL A 41 -0.09 -5.88 -2.87
N ALA A 42 -0.17 -7.04 -3.51
CA ALA A 42 -0.55 -7.13 -4.93
C ALA A 42 -1.94 -6.55 -5.20
N SER A 43 -2.91 -6.81 -4.31
CA SER A 43 -4.27 -6.25 -4.41
C SER A 43 -4.28 -4.73 -4.28
N SER A 44 -3.47 -4.19 -3.37
CA SER A 44 -3.35 -2.74 -3.16
C SER A 44 -2.69 -2.04 -4.35
N LEU A 45 -1.63 -2.63 -4.92
CA LEU A 45 -0.98 -2.12 -6.14
C LEU A 45 -1.93 -2.11 -7.34
N ALA A 46 -2.69 -3.20 -7.53
CA ALA A 46 -3.71 -3.28 -8.57
C ALA A 46 -4.80 -2.20 -8.37
N GLY A 47 -5.22 -1.96 -7.12
CA GLY A 47 -6.19 -0.93 -6.78
C GLY A 47 -5.78 0.49 -7.17
N VAL A 48 -4.48 0.79 -7.17
CA VAL A 48 -3.91 2.06 -7.63
C VAL A 48 -3.32 2.00 -9.04
N ARG A 49 -3.57 0.90 -9.78
CA ARG A 49 -3.12 0.67 -11.16
C ARG A 49 -1.60 0.67 -11.34
N ILE A 50 -0.88 0.13 -10.37
CA ILE A 50 0.56 -0.17 -10.50
C ILE A 50 0.70 -1.66 -10.85
N PRO A 51 1.17 -2.01 -12.06
CA PRO A 51 1.42 -3.40 -12.41
C PRO A 51 2.65 -3.94 -11.67
N VAL A 52 2.66 -5.22 -11.32
CA VAL A 52 3.79 -5.82 -10.59
C VAL A 52 5.04 -5.91 -11.48
N SER A 53 4.87 -5.91 -12.81
CA SER A 53 5.98 -5.78 -13.77
C SER A 53 6.83 -4.52 -13.58
N ASP A 54 6.27 -3.46 -13.00
CA ASP A 54 6.97 -2.20 -12.78
C ASP A 54 7.76 -2.19 -11.47
N VAL A 55 7.59 -3.21 -10.62
CA VAL A 55 8.25 -3.32 -9.32
C VAL A 55 9.72 -3.71 -9.54
N ARG A 56 10.61 -2.81 -9.12
CA ARG A 56 12.06 -3.00 -9.10
C ARG A 56 12.51 -3.79 -7.89
N TYR A 57 11.96 -3.48 -6.72
CA TYR A 57 12.26 -4.18 -5.47
C TYR A 57 11.05 -4.16 -4.53
N LEU A 58 11.05 -5.11 -3.61
CA LEU A 58 10.10 -5.18 -2.50
C LEU A 58 10.89 -5.42 -1.21
N ALA A 59 10.61 -4.65 -0.17
CA ALA A 59 11.18 -4.86 1.17
C ALA A 59 10.09 -4.66 2.23
N TYR A 60 10.21 -5.40 3.33
CA TYR A 60 9.25 -5.33 4.44
C TYR A 60 9.90 -4.71 5.68
N GLY A 61 9.36 -3.58 6.13
CA GLY A 61 9.56 -3.08 7.49
C GLY A 61 8.56 -3.76 8.42
N LEU A 62 9.02 -4.28 9.57
CA LEU A 62 8.15 -4.91 10.56
C LEU A 62 7.97 -3.96 11.75
N TYR A 63 6.72 -3.71 12.13
CA TYR A 63 6.40 -3.01 13.36
C TYR A 63 6.14 -4.01 14.47
N ARG A 64 6.79 -3.77 15.61
CA ARG A 64 6.60 -4.58 16.82
C ARG A 64 6.21 -3.68 17.98
N ASN A 65 5.28 -4.14 18.81
CA ASN A 65 5.03 -3.51 20.11
C ASN A 65 6.10 -3.97 21.13
N ILE A 66 6.04 -3.42 22.35
CA ILE A 66 6.64 -4.05 23.54
C ILE A 66 5.49 -4.84 24.16
N PRO A 67 5.52 -6.19 24.22
CA PRO A 67 6.68 -7.06 24.46
C PRO A 67 7.39 -7.69 23.24
N GLY A 68 6.95 -7.45 22.01
CA GLY A 68 7.67 -7.91 20.79
C GLY A 68 6.78 -8.47 19.68
N ASP A 69 5.46 -8.46 19.87
CA ASP A 69 4.50 -8.96 18.90
C ASP A 69 4.51 -8.09 17.63
N ILE A 70 4.34 -8.73 16.48
CA ILE A 70 4.16 -8.00 15.22
C ILE A 70 2.79 -7.33 15.26
N VAL A 71 2.77 -6.02 15.04
CA VAL A 71 1.56 -5.18 15.00
C VAL A 71 1.35 -4.51 13.65
N GLY A 72 2.20 -4.84 12.68
CA GLY A 72 2.06 -4.31 11.33
C GLY A 72 3.29 -4.52 10.46
N TYR A 73 3.09 -4.22 9.19
CA TYR A 73 4.08 -4.30 8.14
C TYR A 73 4.01 -3.05 7.28
N ASP A 74 5.16 -2.54 6.86
CA ASP A 74 5.24 -1.64 5.72
C ASP A 74 5.91 -2.38 4.56
N ALA A 75 5.18 -2.58 3.47
CA ALA A 75 5.73 -3.09 2.23
C ALA A 75 6.23 -1.92 1.38
N TRP A 76 7.56 -1.75 1.33
CA TRP A 76 8.24 -0.74 0.53
C TRP A 76 8.43 -1.26 -0.89
N VAL A 77 7.67 -0.72 -1.83
CA VAL A 77 7.65 -1.10 -3.24
C VAL A 77 8.38 -0.05 -4.06
N GLY A 78 9.62 -0.36 -4.45
CA GLY A 78 10.37 0.50 -5.38
C GLY A 78 9.94 0.22 -6.82
N LEU A 79 9.69 1.27 -7.61
CA LEU A 79 9.32 1.14 -9.01
C LEU A 79 10.49 1.44 -9.94
N ASN A 80 10.48 0.87 -11.14
CA ASN A 80 11.53 1.10 -12.15
C ASN A 80 11.53 2.54 -12.70
N SER A 81 10.36 3.18 -12.73
CA SER A 81 10.14 4.48 -13.39
C SER A 81 10.45 5.70 -12.51
N GLN A 82 10.61 5.53 -11.20
CA GLN A 82 10.71 6.65 -10.27
C GLN A 82 11.63 6.35 -9.06
N PRO A 83 12.24 7.40 -8.47
CA PRO A 83 12.93 7.26 -7.19
C PRO A 83 11.94 7.01 -6.04
N GLY A 84 12.48 6.62 -4.88
CA GLY A 84 11.69 6.34 -3.67
C GLY A 84 10.87 5.05 -3.75
N ALA A 85 9.79 5.00 -2.98
CA ALA A 85 8.92 3.83 -2.89
C ALA A 85 7.44 4.20 -2.75
N VAL A 86 6.58 3.34 -3.29
CA VAL A 86 5.19 3.24 -2.87
C VAL A 86 5.15 2.30 -1.66
N VAL A 87 4.59 2.77 -0.54
CA VAL A 87 4.48 2.01 0.69
C VAL A 87 3.04 1.54 0.85
N VAL A 88 2.86 0.23 1.00
CA VAL A 88 1.60 -0.36 1.45
C VAL A 88 1.74 -0.68 2.93
N GLN A 89 1.03 0.07 3.76
CA GLN A 89 0.99 -0.17 5.19
C GLN A 89 -0.11 -1.20 5.50
N LEU A 90 0.24 -2.23 6.27
CA LEU A 90 -0.65 -3.31 6.68
C LEU A 90 -0.59 -3.51 8.20
N ASP A 91 -1.68 -4.03 8.76
CA ASP A 91 -1.70 -4.53 10.15
C ASP A 91 -1.10 -5.94 10.26
N GLU A 92 -1.11 -6.52 11.45
CA GLU A 92 -0.60 -7.86 11.75
C GLU A 92 -1.32 -9.00 11.00
N TYR A 93 -2.51 -8.73 10.48
CA TYR A 93 -3.33 -9.66 9.70
C TYR A 93 -3.22 -9.42 8.19
N CYS A 94 -2.26 -8.59 7.76
CA CYS A 94 -2.08 -8.17 6.37
C CYS A 94 -3.28 -7.41 5.80
N VAL A 95 -4.09 -6.75 6.64
CA VAL A 95 -5.17 -5.89 6.14
C VAL A 95 -4.54 -4.55 5.74
N PRO A 96 -4.67 -4.12 4.46
CA PRO A 96 -4.14 -2.83 4.05
C PRO A 96 -4.83 -1.68 4.79
N ARG A 97 -4.02 -0.85 5.43
CA ARG A 97 -4.45 0.36 6.15
C ARG A 97 -4.34 1.58 5.25
N GLN A 98 -3.23 1.69 4.52
CA GLN A 98 -2.91 2.82 3.66
C GLN A 98 -2.02 2.38 2.50
N ILE A 99 -2.08 3.13 1.41
CA ILE A 99 -1.09 3.10 0.33
C ILE A 99 -0.68 4.54 0.03
N TYR A 100 0.62 4.82 0.05
CA TYR A 100 1.13 6.18 -0.15
C TYR A 100 2.52 6.16 -0.78
N ALA A 101 2.95 7.30 -1.30
CA ALA A 101 4.29 7.46 -1.86
C ALA A 101 5.24 8.11 -0.85
N ARG A 102 6.51 7.70 -0.89
CA ARG A 102 7.61 8.24 -0.07
C ARG A 102 8.85 8.50 -0.91
N GLU A 103 9.70 9.41 -0.41
CA GLU A 103 11.07 9.60 -0.92
C GLU A 103 11.15 9.95 -2.42
N GLY A 104 10.19 10.75 -2.90
CA GLY A 104 10.15 11.20 -4.30
C GLY A 104 9.33 10.31 -5.24
N ALA A 105 8.76 9.20 -4.74
CA ALA A 105 7.77 8.43 -5.46
C ALA A 105 6.46 9.22 -5.62
N ARG A 106 5.65 8.81 -6.60
CA ARG A 106 4.28 9.29 -6.82
C ARG A 106 3.34 8.12 -7.03
N LEU A 107 2.08 8.29 -6.63
CA LEU A 107 1.00 7.36 -6.98
C LEU A 107 0.37 7.78 -8.32
N PRO A 108 -0.11 6.85 -9.14
CA PRO A 108 -0.87 7.18 -10.33
C PRO A 108 -2.08 8.06 -9.98
N GLY A 109 -2.24 9.18 -10.70
CA GLY A 109 -3.35 10.10 -10.51
C GLY A 109 -3.22 11.07 -9.33
N ALA A 110 -2.11 11.05 -8.58
CA ALA A 110 -1.79 12.13 -7.64
C ALA A 110 -1.33 13.37 -8.45
N GLN A 111 -2.21 14.38 -8.56
CA GLN A 111 -1.94 15.69 -9.16
C GLN A 111 -1.73 16.73 -8.06
#